data_AF-A0A1Z8WTL5-F1
#
_entry.id   AF-A0A1Z8WTL5-F1
#
_cell.length_a   1.000
_cell.length_b   1.000
_cell.length_c   1.000
_cell.angle_alpha   90.00
_cell.angle_beta   90.00
_cell.angle_gamma   90.00
#
_symmetry.space_group_name_H-M   'P 1'
#
loop_
_entity.id
_entity.type
_entity.pdbx_description
1 polymer ?
#
loop_
_entity_poly.entity_id
_entity_poly.type
_entity_poly.pdbx_seq_one_letter_code
_entity_poly.pdbx_strand_id
1 'polypeptide(L)' 'MKVGDLVKVKHIPGQTYDQTYVGVIVDIKEKKSLFSDKYSIVSYSTYLHIMCEDKIEIFDLDDCIIEVINESR' A
#
# COMPACT_ATOMS: atom_id res chain seq x y z
N MET A 1 -6.34 5.80 -7.88
CA MET A 1 -5.11 5.95 -7.08
C MET A 1 -3.92 5.96 -8.02
N LYS A 2 -3.11 7.01 -7.97
CA LYS A 2 -1.91 7.22 -8.79
C LYS A 2 -0.83 7.92 -7.97
N VAL A 3 0.41 7.91 -8.48
CA VAL A 3 1.49 8.72 -7.91
C VAL A 3 1.06 10.19 -7.87
N GLY A 4 1.28 10.83 -6.72
CA GLY A 4 0.85 12.20 -6.43
C GLY A 4 -0.52 12.31 -5.76
N ASP A 5 -1.29 11.22 -5.62
CA ASP A 5 -2.52 11.24 -4.83
C ASP A 5 -2.21 11.32 -3.33
N LEU A 6 -2.94 12.18 -2.62
CA LEU A 6 -2.96 12.20 -1.16
C LEU A 6 -3.84 11.05 -0.67
N VAL A 7 -3.28 10.21 0.20
CA VAL A 7 -3.94 9.01 0.71
C VAL A 7 -3.85 8.93 2.23
N LYS A 8 -4.85 8.25 2.80
CA LYS A 8 -4.91 7.83 4.19
C LYS A 8 -4.74 6.33 4.24
N VAL A 9 -3.77 5.86 5.00
CA VAL A 9 -3.51 4.42 5.17
C VAL A 9 -3.91 4.01 6.58
N LYS A 10 -4.60 2.89 6.69
CA LYS A 10 -4.94 2.25 7.96
C LYS A 10 -4.59 0.76 7.88
N HIS A 11 -4.03 0.19 8.92
CA HIS A 11 -3.83 -1.25 8.98
C HIS A 11 -5.16 -1.99 9.18
N ILE A 12 -5.27 -3.19 8.60
CA ILE A 12 -6.47 -4.01 8.75
C ILE A 12 -6.62 -4.44 10.23
N PRO A 13 -7.82 -4.30 10.83
CA PRO A 13 -8.04 -4.65 12.23
C PRO A 13 -7.76 -6.14 12.49
N GLY A 14 -6.77 -6.41 13.34
CA GLY A 14 -6.27 -7.75 13.65
C GLY A 14 -4.75 -7.81 13.85
N GLN A 15 -4.01 -6.83 13.32
CA GLN A 15 -2.57 -6.68 13.54
C GLN A 15 -2.27 -5.40 14.35
N THR A 16 -2.02 -5.61 15.64
CA THR A 16 -1.28 -4.83 16.66
C THR A 16 -1.37 -3.28 16.78
N TYR A 17 -1.68 -2.46 15.78
CA TYR A 17 -1.72 -1.00 15.97
C TYR A 17 -2.76 -0.30 15.08
N ASP A 18 -3.69 0.42 15.71
CA ASP A 18 -4.68 1.31 15.06
C ASP A 18 -4.03 2.65 14.64
N GLN A 19 -2.91 2.56 13.93
CA GLN A 19 -2.20 3.72 13.41
C GLN A 19 -2.73 4.09 12.03
N THR A 20 -3.13 5.35 11.91
CA THR A 20 -3.56 5.96 10.66
C THR A 20 -2.44 6.85 10.16
N TYR A 21 -1.96 6.58 8.96
CA TYR A 21 -0.96 7.40 8.27
C TYR A 21 -1.63 8.26 7.20
N VAL A 22 -1.13 9.48 7.00
CA VAL A 22 -1.56 10.35 5.90
C VAL A 22 -0.32 10.79 5.14
N GLY A 23 -0.34 10.61 3.83
CA GLY A 23 0.82 10.91 3.01
C GLY A 23 0.51 10.90 1.52
N VAL A 24 1.52 11.17 0.71
CA VAL A 24 1.39 11.22 -0.75
C VAL A 24 2.03 10.00 -1.37
N ILE A 25 1.37 9.38 -2.34
CA ILE A 25 1.96 8.25 -3.07
C ILE A 25 3.11 8.75 -3.92
N VAL A 26 4.30 8.21 -3.68
CA VAL A 26 5.50 8.52 -4.46
C VAL A 26 5.81 7.44 -5.50
N ASP A 27 5.40 6.18 -5.24
CA ASP A 27 5.64 5.06 -6.15
C ASP A 27 4.65 3.92 -5.88
N ILE A 28 4.34 3.14 -6.92
CA ILE A 28 3.45 1.96 -6.85
C ILE A 28 4.18 0.79 -7.50
N LYS A 29 4.49 -0.25 -6.72
CA LYS A 29 5.20 -1.43 -7.20
C LYS A 29 4.32 -2.68 -7.10
N GLU A 30 4.03 -3.26 -8.25
CA GLU A 30 3.40 -4.58 -8.34
C GLU A 30 4.49 -5.65 -8.32
N LYS A 31 4.54 -6.46 -7.26
CA LYS A 31 5.48 -7.59 -7.19
C LYS A 31 4.74 -8.88 -7.48
N LYS A 32 5.11 -9.49 -8.60
CA LYS A 32 4.69 -10.86 -8.93
C LYS A 32 5.53 -11.83 -8.09
N SER A 33 4.89 -12.54 -7.16
CA SER A 33 5.53 -13.62 -6.42
C SER A 33 5.15 -14.95 -7.06
N LEU A 34 6.15 -15.68 -7.52
CA LEU A 34 5.99 -17.05 -8.02
C LEU A 34 6.17 -17.99 -6.83
N PHE A 35 5.06 -18.49 -6.29
CA PHE A 35 5.10 -19.54 -5.26
C PHE A 35 5.13 -20.90 -5.96
N SER A 36 6.36 -21.41 -6.17
CA SER A 36 6.73 -22.79 -6.53
C SER A 36 6.40 -23.29 -7.96
N ASP A 37 7.44 -23.76 -8.66
CA ASP A 37 7.39 -24.41 -9.98
C ASP A 37 6.48 -25.66 -10.03
N LYS A 38 6.09 -26.22 -8.87
CA LYS A 38 5.22 -27.40 -8.80
C LYS A 38 3.73 -27.10 -8.85
N TYR A 39 3.29 -25.90 -8.49
CA TYR A 39 1.87 -25.58 -8.33
C TYR A 39 1.41 -24.34 -9.11
N SER A 40 2.33 -23.64 -9.80
CA SER A 40 2.03 -22.45 -10.62
C SER A 40 1.10 -21.45 -9.94
N ILE A 41 1.24 -21.27 -8.63
CA ILE A 41 0.47 -20.27 -7.89
C ILE A 41 1.20 -18.94 -8.05
N VAL A 42 0.56 -18.03 -8.80
CA VAL A 42 1.03 -16.66 -8.99
C VAL A 42 0.27 -15.78 -8.02
N SER A 43 0.94 -15.23 -7.02
CA SER A 43 0.36 -14.16 -6.19
C SER A 43 0.89 -12.81 -6.66
N TYR A 44 0.02 -11.81 -6.64
CA TYR A 44 0.36 -10.44 -6.97
C TYR A 44 0.19 -9.64 -5.68
N SER A 45 1.29 -9.15 -5.12
CA SER A 45 1.24 -8.22 -3.98
C SER A 45 1.66 -6.85 -4.48
N THR A 46 0.88 -5.84 -4.12
CA THR A 46 1.10 -4.47 -4.58
C THR A 46 1.52 -3.61 -3.40
N TYR A 47 2.76 -3.11 -3.48
CA TYR A 47 3.35 -2.24 -2.47
C TYR A 47 3.20 -0.78 -2.88
N LEU A 48 2.76 0.05 -1.95
CA LEU A 48 2.77 1.51 -2.11
C LEU A 48 3.90 2.11 -1.31
N HIS A 49 4.67 3.00 -1.96
CA HIS A 49 5.57 3.89 -1.25
C HIS A 49 4.85 5.20 -1.03
N ILE A 50 4.70 5.58 0.24
CA ILE A 50 3.96 6.77 0.65
C ILE A 50 4.90 7.64 1.47
N MET A 51 5.00 8.91 1.08
CA MET A 51 5.75 9.90 1.83
C MET A 51 4.89 10.47 2.97
N CYS A 52 5.29 10.17 4.19
CA CYS A 52 4.67 10.59 5.44
C CYS A 52 5.73 11.31 6.30
N GLU A 53 5.46 12.52 6.79
CA GLU A 53 6.33 13.23 7.76
C GLU A 53 7.84 13.19 7.41
N ASP A 54 8.18 13.56 6.17
CA ASP A 54 9.56 13.56 5.62
C ASP A 54 10.26 12.19 5.55
N LYS A 55 9.51 11.10 5.68
CA LYS A 55 9.97 9.72 5.48
C LYS A 55 9.14 9.01 4.43
N ILE A 56 9.74 8.04 3.76
CA ILE A 56 9.03 7.17 2.81
C ILE A 56 8.78 5.85 3.52
N GLU A 57 7.51 5.50 3.68
CA GLU A 57 7.07 4.23 4.24
C GLU A 57 6.48 3.34 3.15
N ILE A 58 6.58 2.03 3.36
CA ILE A 58 6.13 1.00 2.43
C ILE A 58 4.92 0.33 3.04
N PHE A 59 3.80 0.36 2.32
CA PHE A 59 2.54 -0.25 2.73
C PHE A 59 2.18 -1.36 1.75
N ASP A 60 1.82 -2.52 2.29
CA ASP A 60 1.25 -3.63 1.51
C ASP A 60 -0.28 -3.50 1.49
N LEU A 61 -0.87 -3.55 0.30
CA LEU A 61 -2.33 -3.51 0.15
C LEU A 61 -3.02 -4.75 0.75
N ASP A 62 -2.31 -5.86 0.93
CA ASP A 62 -2.86 -7.05 1.57
C ASP A 62 -3.07 -6.85 3.08
N ASP A 63 -2.30 -5.98 3.72
CA ASP A 63 -2.33 -5.71 5.17
C ASP A 63 -2.91 -4.32 5.53
N CYS A 64 -3.17 -3.47 4.52
CA CYS A 64 -3.54 -2.08 4.70
C CYS A 64 -4.75 -1.67 3.86
N ILE A 65 -5.67 -0.92 4.47
CA ILE A 65 -6.74 -0.19 3.80
C ILE A 65 -6.21 1.19 3.43
N ILE A 66 -6.25 1.51 2.13
CA ILE A 66 -5.73 2.77 1.59
C ILE A 66 -6.88 3.55 0.95
N GLU A 67 -7.19 4.69 1.55
CA GLU A 67 -8.27 5.57 1.14
C GLU A 67 -7.69 6.82 0.48
N VAL A 68 -8.11 7.12 -0.74
CA VAL A 68 -7.67 8.32 -1.45
C VAL A 68 -8.46 9.52 -0.93
N ILE A 69 -7.78 10.51 -0.36
CA ILE A 69 -8.41 11.72 0.21
C ILE A 69 -8.72 12.75 -0.91
N ASN A 70 -8.14 12.55 -2.09
CA ASN A 70 -8.25 13.50 -3.19
C ASN A 70 -9.55 13.27 -4.00
N GLU A 71 -10.69 13.75 -3.49
CA GLU A 71 -11.98 13.78 -4.21
C GLU A 71 -12.08 14.93 -5.24
N SER A 72 -10.98 15.59 -5.61
CA SER A 72 -11.05 16.75 -6.51
C SER A 72 -9.99 16.71 -7.60
N ARG A 73 -10.39 16.12 -8.74
CA ARG A 73 -10.10 16.66 -10.07
C ARG A 73 -11.07 16.15 -11.11
#